data_AF-K1Q8L0-F1
#
_entry.id   AF-K1Q8L0-F1
#
_cell.length_a   1.000
_cell.length_b   1.000
_cell.length_c   1.000
_cell.angle_alpha   90.00
_cell.angle_beta   90.00
_cell.angle_gamma   90.00
#
_symmetry.space_group_name_H-M   'P 1'
#
loop_
_entity.id
_entity.type
_entity.pdbx_description
1 polymer ?
#
loop_
_entity_poly.entity_id
_entity_poly.type
_entity_poly.pdbx_seq_one_letter_code
_entity_poly.pdbx_strand_id
1 'polypeptide(L)'
;MKILRPGSSEVKSGDSYMDAESPNPNAKLYKNGVAVFCGNKLCKKGTYFRTKEKEVTCLGHEDCIATIPPENTIEDEKRWAAECIVELQSDDRPLVISHFTSDGDSAAASGASEKQGHMIEKLKDLRHFFDSQRKQTAKSPFRSDMFPGRTKAMRESMQRSFVLDLKLRCRTEYENSKITTPETYL
;
A
#
# COMPACT_ATOMS: atom_id res chain seq x y z
N MET A 1 6.54 18.32 -11.22
CA MET A 1 7.26 17.04 -11.39
C MET A 1 7.17 16.69 -12.86
N LYS A 2 8.31 16.63 -13.55
CA LYS A 2 8.36 16.19 -14.95
C LYS A 2 8.31 14.68 -14.95
N ILE A 3 7.34 14.10 -15.63
CA ILE A 3 7.45 12.73 -16.12
C ILE A 3 8.67 12.74 -17.04
N LEU A 4 9.74 12.05 -16.64
CA LEU A 4 10.79 11.70 -17.58
C LEU A 4 10.18 10.66 -18.51
N ARG A 5 9.69 11.12 -19.66
CA ARG A 5 9.28 10.26 -20.77
C ARG A 5 10.53 9.53 -21.28
N PRO A 6 10.55 8.20 -21.38
CA PRO A 6 11.36 7.58 -22.41
C PRO A 6 10.76 7.99 -23.75
N GLY A 7 11.61 8.56 -24.61
CA GLY A 7 11.26 8.83 -25.99
C GLY A 7 10.82 7.55 -26.69
N SER A 8 10.01 7.72 -27.73
CA SER A 8 9.59 6.69 -28.66
C SER A 8 10.77 5.89 -29.22
N SER A 9 11.16 4.83 -28.51
CA SER A 9 12.03 3.74 -28.99
C SER A 9 12.07 2.66 -27.89
N GLU A 10 11.48 1.50 -28.20
CA GLU A 10 11.69 0.20 -27.54
C GLU A 10 11.62 0.18 -26.01
N VAL A 11 10.45 -0.24 -25.50
CA VAL A 11 10.33 -0.80 -24.15
C VAL A 11 11.17 -2.08 -24.11
N LYS A 12 12.42 -1.99 -23.66
CA LYS A 12 13.21 -3.17 -23.30
C LYS A 12 12.60 -3.76 -22.04
N SER A 13 12.01 -4.93 -22.20
CA SER A 13 11.73 -5.87 -21.11
C SER A 13 13.01 -6.04 -20.29
N GLY A 14 12.94 -5.66 -19.01
CA GLY A 14 13.97 -6.07 -18.06
C GLY A 14 13.79 -7.56 -17.81
N ASP A 15 14.66 -8.37 -18.42
CA ASP A 15 14.77 -9.80 -18.16
C ASP A 15 15.17 -10.01 -16.70
N SER A 16 14.22 -10.40 -15.85
CA SER A 16 14.56 -11.09 -14.61
C SER A 16 14.72 -12.58 -14.94
N TYR A 17 15.98 -12.98 -15.07
CA TYR A 17 16.46 -14.34 -15.29
C TYR A 17 15.93 -15.30 -14.21
N MET A 18 15.07 -16.24 -14.61
CA MET A 18 14.86 -17.53 -13.96
C MET A 18 14.56 -18.54 -15.09
N ASP A 19 15.59 -19.25 -15.54
CA ASP A 19 15.45 -20.37 -16.47
C ASP A 19 14.73 -21.54 -15.79
N ALA A 20 13.64 -22.01 -16.41
CA ALA A 20 13.46 -23.37 -16.93
C ALA A 20 12.01 -23.90 -16.78
N GLU A 21 11.39 -24.08 -17.95
CA GLU A 21 10.47 -25.16 -18.32
C GLU A 21 9.07 -25.25 -17.65
N SER A 22 8.09 -24.57 -18.27
CA SER A 22 6.96 -25.20 -18.99
C SER A 22 5.82 -24.18 -19.16
N PRO A 23 5.41 -23.78 -20.39
CA PRO A 23 4.34 -22.80 -20.54
C PRO A 23 3.00 -23.52 -20.35
N ASN A 24 2.46 -23.47 -19.14
CA ASN A 24 1.03 -23.74 -18.94
C ASN A 24 0.24 -22.66 -19.68
N PRO A 25 -0.54 -22.99 -20.73
CA PRO A 25 -1.30 -22.00 -21.52
C PRO A 25 -2.43 -21.32 -20.73
N ASN A 26 -2.72 -21.76 -19.49
CA ASN A 26 -3.68 -21.14 -18.58
C ASN A 26 -3.06 -20.22 -17.52
N ALA A 27 -1.75 -19.99 -17.52
CA ALA A 27 -1.15 -19.04 -16.60
C ALA A 27 -1.59 -17.60 -16.94
N LYS A 28 -2.62 -17.09 -16.27
CA LYS A 28 -2.95 -15.67 -16.28
C LYS A 28 -1.73 -14.91 -15.77
N LEU A 29 -1.07 -14.16 -16.66
CA LEU A 29 0.00 -13.24 -16.27
C LEU A 29 -0.61 -12.10 -15.45
N TYR A 30 -0.51 -12.21 -14.13
CA TYR A 30 -0.81 -11.13 -13.20
C TYR A 30 0.27 -10.06 -13.36
N LYS A 31 -0.13 -8.87 -13.83
CA LYS A 31 0.75 -7.70 -13.89
C LYS A 31 0.59 -6.91 -12.60
N ASN A 32 1.70 -6.64 -11.93
CA ASN A 32 1.72 -5.74 -10.80
C ASN A 32 1.76 -4.29 -11.32
N GLY A 33 0.76 -3.49 -10.94
CA GLY A 33 0.69 -2.07 -11.24
C GLY A 33 0.91 -1.24 -9.98
N VAL A 34 1.53 -0.07 -10.13
CA VAL A 34 1.66 0.92 -9.06
C VAL A 34 1.06 2.22 -9.57
N ALA A 35 0.07 2.74 -8.85
CA ALA A 35 -0.51 4.06 -9.10
C ALA A 35 -0.26 4.96 -7.89
N VAL A 36 0.09 6.22 -8.13
CA VAL A 36 0.48 7.17 -7.09
C VAL A 36 -0.23 8.49 -7.33
N PHE A 37 -1.01 8.93 -6.35
CA PHE A 37 -1.58 10.26 -6.31
C PHE A 37 -0.62 11.24 -5.63
N CYS A 38 -0.38 12.40 -6.26
CA CYS A 38 0.48 13.46 -5.73
C CYS A 38 -0.30 14.78 -5.59
N GLY A 39 -0.95 14.96 -4.45
CA GLY A 39 -1.63 16.21 -4.08
C GLY A 39 -0.71 17.23 -3.41
N ASN A 40 -0.80 18.50 -3.78
CA ASN A 40 -0.11 19.61 -3.14
C ASN A 40 -1.11 20.70 -2.69
N LYS A 41 -1.08 21.07 -1.42
CA LYS A 41 -1.83 22.23 -0.89
C LYS A 41 -1.03 23.53 -0.88
N LEU A 42 0.28 23.45 -0.99
CA LEU A 42 1.17 24.57 -0.75
C LEU A 42 1.31 25.40 -2.01
N CYS A 43 1.01 26.70 -1.90
CA CYS A 43 1.27 27.67 -2.96
C CYS A 43 2.03 28.87 -2.39
N LYS A 44 3.32 29.00 -2.75
CA LYS A 44 4.17 30.13 -2.29
C LYS A 44 3.60 31.49 -2.69
N LYS A 45 3.07 31.60 -3.91
CA LYS A 45 2.47 32.84 -4.43
C LYS A 45 1.16 33.18 -3.71
N GLY A 46 0.32 32.18 -3.45
CA GLY A 46 -0.88 32.34 -2.62
C GLY A 46 -0.54 32.79 -1.19
N THR A 47 0.48 32.19 -0.57
CA THR A 47 0.98 32.64 0.74
C THR A 47 1.46 34.09 0.70
N TYR A 48 2.24 34.47 -0.32
CA TYR A 48 2.70 35.85 -0.49
C TYR A 48 1.53 36.83 -0.61
N PHE A 49 0.50 36.52 -1.39
CA PHE A 49 -0.68 37.39 -1.50
C PHE A 49 -1.45 37.53 -0.17
N ARG A 50 -1.61 36.43 0.59
CA ARG A 50 -2.22 36.49 1.92
C ARG A 50 -1.42 37.34 2.91
N THR A 51 -0.08 37.29 2.85
CA THR A 51 0.77 38.19 3.67
C THR A 51 0.66 39.66 3.30
N LYS A 52 0.11 39.97 2.12
CA LYS A 52 -0.21 41.32 1.65
C LYS A 52 -1.67 41.68 1.86
N GLU A 53 -2.39 40.94 2.72
CA GLU A 53 -3.81 41.12 3.04
C GLU A 53 -4.73 41.04 1.82
N LYS A 54 -4.29 40.37 0.75
CA LYS A 54 -5.14 40.07 -0.40
C LYS A 54 -5.90 38.78 -0.16
N GLU A 55 -7.21 38.83 -0.38
CA GLU A 55 -8.06 37.65 -0.39
C GLU A 55 -7.75 36.82 -1.64
N VAL A 56 -7.11 35.66 -1.45
CA VAL A 56 -6.71 34.76 -2.53
C VAL A 56 -7.02 33.31 -2.16
N THR A 57 -7.82 32.68 -3.02
CA THR A 57 -8.16 31.26 -2.95
C THR A 57 -7.19 30.47 -3.84
N CYS A 58 -6.49 29.49 -3.24
CA CYS A 58 -5.65 28.57 -4.01
C CYS A 58 -6.54 27.70 -4.90
N LEU A 59 -6.05 27.32 -6.09
CA LEU A 59 -6.81 26.84 -7.25
C LEU A 59 -7.59 27.90 -8.04
N GLY A 60 -7.64 29.16 -7.58
CA GLY A 60 -8.38 30.24 -8.24
C GLY A 60 -7.54 31.41 -8.74
N HIS A 61 -6.20 31.36 -8.64
CA HIS A 61 -5.32 32.46 -9.03
C HIS A 61 -4.23 32.04 -10.02
N GLU A 62 -3.72 32.99 -10.81
CA GLU A 62 -2.64 32.74 -11.76
C GLU A 62 -1.35 32.27 -11.07
N ASP A 63 -0.68 31.31 -11.70
CA ASP A 63 0.50 30.58 -11.19
C ASP A 63 0.28 29.90 -9.83
N CYS A 64 -0.95 29.47 -9.54
CA CYS A 64 -1.18 28.58 -8.41
C CYS A 64 -0.52 27.22 -8.66
N ILE A 65 0.21 26.72 -7.67
CA ILE A 65 0.87 25.40 -7.72
C ILE A 65 0.19 24.38 -6.79
N ALA A 66 -0.86 24.80 -6.08
CA ALA A 66 -1.69 23.86 -5.34
C ALA A 66 -2.51 23.05 -6.35
N THR A 67 -2.61 21.75 -6.12
CA THR A 67 -3.43 20.82 -6.91
C THR A 67 -4.64 20.32 -6.14
N ILE A 68 -4.66 20.51 -4.82
CA ILE A 68 -5.78 20.16 -3.95
C ILE A 68 -6.21 21.36 -3.09
N PRO A 69 -7.53 21.50 -2.82
CA PRO A 69 -8.05 22.52 -1.93
C PRO A 69 -7.43 22.43 -0.52
N PRO A 70 -7.23 23.56 0.18
CA PRO A 70 -6.71 23.54 1.54
C PRO A 70 -7.62 22.79 2.53
N GLU A 71 -8.92 22.74 2.27
CA GLU A 71 -9.95 22.09 3.08
C GLU A 71 -9.90 20.55 3.01
N ASN A 72 -9.36 19.98 1.92
CA ASN A 72 -9.33 18.53 1.72
C ASN A 72 -8.35 17.85 2.68
N THR A 73 -8.72 16.79 3.38
CA THR A 73 -7.76 16.04 4.22
C THR A 73 -6.68 15.35 3.37
N ILE A 74 -5.40 15.47 3.76
CA ILE A 74 -4.29 14.84 3.01
C ILE A 74 -4.33 13.31 3.18
N GLU A 75 -4.83 12.81 4.30
CA GLU A 75 -4.92 11.38 4.63
C GLU A 75 -6.23 10.72 4.16
N ASP A 76 -6.95 11.32 3.20
CA ASP A 76 -8.16 10.72 2.63
C ASP A 76 -7.82 9.59 1.63
N GLU A 77 -7.36 8.47 2.18
CA GLU A 77 -6.95 7.27 1.42
C GLU A 77 -8.05 6.77 0.47
N LYS A 78 -9.31 6.88 0.89
CA LYS A 78 -10.47 6.47 0.09
C LYS A 78 -10.52 7.30 -1.20
N ARG A 79 -10.44 8.62 -1.07
CA ARG A 79 -10.47 9.54 -2.20
C ARG A 79 -9.27 9.33 -3.12
N TRP A 80 -8.06 9.24 -2.58
CA TRP A 80 -6.86 9.13 -3.40
C TRP A 80 -6.78 7.81 -4.15
N ALA A 81 -7.23 6.71 -3.54
CA ALA A 81 -7.37 5.45 -4.23
C ALA A 81 -8.38 5.53 -5.39
N ALA A 82 -9.51 6.22 -5.19
CA ALA A 82 -10.48 6.45 -6.26
C ALA A 82 -9.88 7.28 -7.40
N GLU A 83 -9.13 8.36 -7.10
CA GLU A 83 -8.47 9.17 -8.13
C GLU A 83 -7.44 8.34 -8.94
N CYS A 84 -6.67 7.47 -8.29
CA CYS A 84 -5.79 6.53 -8.98
C CYS A 84 -6.54 5.57 -9.92
N ILE A 85 -7.73 5.07 -9.53
CA ILE A 85 -8.55 4.23 -10.40
C ILE A 85 -9.03 5.00 -11.63
N VAL A 86 -9.43 6.27 -11.48
CA VAL A 86 -9.85 7.10 -12.62
C VAL A 86 -8.73 7.19 -13.65
N GLU A 87 -7.51 7.45 -13.20
CA GLU A 87 -6.36 7.58 -14.07
C GLU A 87 -6.06 6.26 -14.80
N LEU A 88 -6.02 5.14 -14.07
CA LEU A 88 -5.79 3.80 -14.65
C LEU A 88 -6.86 3.35 -15.64
N GLN A 89 -8.09 3.83 -15.48
CA GLN A 89 -9.20 3.56 -16.40
C GLN A 89 -9.23 4.54 -17.59
N SER A 90 -8.51 5.65 -17.52
CA SER A 90 -8.45 6.66 -18.59
C SER A 90 -7.40 6.36 -19.68
N ASP A 91 -6.54 5.37 -19.46
CA ASP A 91 -5.56 4.91 -20.45
C ASP A 91 -6.21 4.25 -21.67
N ASP A 92 -5.53 4.30 -22.82
CA ASP A 92 -5.95 3.65 -24.08
C ASP A 92 -6.23 2.14 -23.91
N ARG A 93 -5.64 1.53 -22.89
CA ARG A 93 -5.88 0.14 -22.48
C ARG A 93 -6.22 0.13 -20.99
N PRO A 94 -7.50 0.30 -20.61
CA PRO A 94 -7.88 0.44 -19.22
C PRO A 94 -7.54 -0.81 -18.42
N LEU A 95 -6.90 -0.61 -17.27
CA LEU A 95 -6.53 -1.69 -16.36
C LEU A 95 -7.67 -1.95 -15.37
N VAL A 96 -8.13 -3.19 -15.33
CA VAL A 96 -9.11 -3.67 -14.35
C VAL A 96 -8.36 -4.33 -13.19
N ILE A 97 -8.48 -3.75 -12.00
CA ILE A 97 -7.89 -4.27 -10.77
C ILE A 97 -8.84 -5.30 -10.16
N SER A 98 -8.31 -6.50 -9.92
CA SER A 98 -9.01 -7.59 -9.24
C SER A 98 -8.68 -7.67 -7.75
N HIS A 99 -7.43 -7.39 -7.38
CA HIS A 99 -6.93 -7.48 -6.01
C HIS A 99 -6.25 -6.18 -5.60
N PHE A 100 -6.44 -5.77 -4.35
CA PHE A 100 -5.85 -4.57 -3.77
C PHE A 100 -5.19 -4.90 -2.44
N THR A 101 -3.87 -4.77 -2.35
CA THR A 101 -3.14 -4.98 -1.09
C THR A 101 -3.09 -3.68 -0.31
N SER A 102 -3.62 -3.69 0.90
CA SER A 102 -3.59 -2.52 1.80
C SER A 102 -3.31 -2.92 3.24
N ASP A 103 -3.11 -1.90 4.07
CA ASP A 103 -3.12 -2.07 5.51
C ASP A 103 -4.53 -2.45 5.99
N GLY A 104 -4.62 -3.05 7.18
CA GLY A 104 -5.84 -3.72 7.64
C GLY A 104 -7.05 -2.79 7.73
N ASP A 105 -6.82 -1.58 8.20
CA ASP A 105 -7.79 -0.52 8.48
C ASP A 105 -7.96 0.49 7.33
N SER A 106 -7.22 0.33 6.23
CA SER A 106 -7.31 1.26 5.09
C SER A 106 -8.68 1.22 4.40
N ALA A 107 -9.22 2.41 4.12
CA ALA A 107 -10.44 2.61 3.33
C ALA A 107 -10.17 2.68 1.81
N ALA A 108 -8.90 2.59 1.38
CA ALA A 108 -8.47 2.72 -0.01
C ALA A 108 -9.17 1.70 -0.94
N ALA A 109 -9.24 0.43 -0.54
CA ALA A 109 -9.88 -0.62 -1.35
C ALA A 109 -11.38 -0.35 -1.59
N SER A 110 -12.07 0.26 -0.61
CA SER A 110 -13.47 0.65 -0.76
C SER A 110 -13.62 1.79 -1.77
N GLY A 111 -12.81 2.84 -1.67
CA GLY A 111 -12.83 3.95 -2.63
C GLY A 111 -12.49 3.50 -4.05
N ALA A 112 -11.50 2.62 -4.18
CA ALA A 112 -11.13 2.03 -5.46
C ALA A 112 -12.27 1.19 -6.06
N SER A 113 -12.93 0.35 -5.25
CA SER A 113 -14.06 -0.48 -5.72
C SER A 113 -15.25 0.36 -6.16
N GLU A 114 -15.60 1.39 -5.37
CA GLU A 114 -16.70 2.32 -5.70
C GLU A 114 -16.45 3.02 -7.04
N LYS A 115 -15.20 3.45 -7.30
CA LYS A 115 -14.86 4.14 -8.54
C LYS A 115 -14.80 3.20 -9.73
N GLN A 116 -14.25 2.00 -9.55
CA GLN A 116 -14.08 1.04 -10.62
C GLN A 116 -15.42 0.45 -11.10
N GLY A 117 -16.41 0.40 -10.22
CA GLY A 117 -17.75 -0.15 -10.50
C GLY A 117 -17.90 -1.64 -10.20
N HIS A 118 -16.85 -2.29 -9.67
CA HIS A 118 -16.90 -3.65 -9.18
C HIS A 118 -16.07 -3.83 -7.91
N MET A 119 -16.42 -4.85 -7.14
CA MET A 119 -15.74 -5.16 -5.89
C MET A 119 -14.33 -5.66 -6.16
N ILE A 120 -13.34 -4.99 -5.56
CA ILE A 120 -11.93 -5.40 -5.59
C ILE A 120 -11.65 -6.23 -4.34
N GLU A 121 -11.00 -7.38 -4.51
CA GLU A 121 -10.63 -8.22 -3.37
C GLU A 121 -9.53 -7.55 -2.54
N LYS A 122 -9.83 -7.27 -1.26
CA LYS A 122 -8.88 -6.65 -0.34
C LYS A 122 -7.92 -7.69 0.23
N LEU A 123 -6.66 -7.63 -0.21
CA LEU A 123 -5.55 -8.37 0.36
C LEU A 123 -4.90 -7.57 1.51
N LYS A 124 -4.37 -8.26 2.50
CA LYS A 124 -3.67 -7.65 3.64
C LYS A 124 -2.18 -7.55 3.34
N ASP A 125 -1.56 -6.40 3.63
CA ASP A 125 -0.10 -6.33 3.72
C ASP A 125 0.38 -7.27 4.84
N LEU A 126 1.11 -8.32 4.45
CA LEU A 126 1.63 -9.32 5.37
C LEU A 126 2.57 -8.70 6.41
N ARG A 127 3.33 -7.66 6.04
CA ARG A 127 4.25 -7.00 6.98
C ARG A 127 3.49 -6.39 8.15
N HIS A 128 2.49 -5.57 7.83
CA HIS A 128 1.63 -4.92 8.82
C HIS A 128 0.77 -5.93 9.58
N PHE A 129 0.27 -6.96 8.91
CA PHE A 129 -0.47 -8.05 9.55
C PHE A 129 0.37 -8.75 10.63
N PHE A 130 1.58 -9.23 10.30
CA PHE A 130 2.45 -9.91 11.26
C PHE A 130 3.02 -8.96 12.32
N ASP A 131 3.19 -7.67 12.03
CA ASP A 131 3.53 -6.68 13.05
C ASP A 131 2.38 -6.41 14.01
N SER A 132 1.13 -6.40 13.52
CA SER A 132 -0.07 -6.31 14.36
C SER A 132 -0.19 -7.53 15.26
N GLN A 133 0.01 -8.74 14.70
CA GLN A 133 0.07 -9.98 15.47
C GLN A 133 1.13 -9.89 16.58
N ARG A 134 2.37 -9.50 16.23
CA ARG A 134 3.46 -9.31 17.21
C ARG A 134 3.06 -8.36 18.34
N LYS A 135 2.47 -7.22 18.02
CA LYS A 135 2.01 -6.22 19.02
C LYS A 135 0.93 -6.79 19.93
N GLN A 136 -0.01 -7.59 19.40
CA GLN A 136 -1.04 -8.23 20.20
C GLN A 136 -0.47 -9.34 21.08
N THR A 137 0.40 -10.19 20.54
CA THR A 137 1.10 -11.22 21.31
C THR A 137 1.89 -10.59 22.46
N ALA A 138 2.59 -9.48 22.24
CA ALA A 138 3.33 -8.78 23.29
C ALA A 138 2.43 -8.28 24.44
N LYS A 139 1.15 -7.98 24.17
CA LYS A 139 0.16 -7.56 25.17
C LYS A 139 -0.53 -8.74 25.87
N SER A 140 -0.30 -9.97 25.42
CA SER A 140 -0.90 -11.17 26.00
C SER A 140 -0.50 -11.31 27.48
N PRO A 141 -1.41 -11.76 28.36
CA PRO A 141 -1.12 -11.96 29.78
C PRO A 141 -0.27 -13.21 30.00
N PHE A 142 1.00 -13.17 29.58
CA PHE A 142 1.95 -14.23 29.86
C PHE A 142 2.18 -14.35 31.36
N ARG A 143 2.40 -15.60 31.81
CA ARG A 143 2.77 -15.83 33.20
C ARG A 143 4.13 -15.20 33.50
N SER A 144 4.29 -14.67 34.70
CA SER A 144 5.52 -13.98 35.13
C SER A 144 6.74 -14.90 35.23
N ASP A 145 6.51 -16.20 35.40
CA ASP A 145 7.54 -17.25 35.46
C ASP A 145 7.89 -17.85 34.09
N MET A 146 7.17 -17.47 33.03
CA MET A 146 7.43 -17.95 31.67
C MET A 146 8.77 -17.46 31.12
N PHE A 147 9.20 -16.25 31.52
CA PHE A 147 10.42 -15.62 31.01
C PHE A 147 11.47 -15.55 32.13
N PRO A 148 12.62 -16.23 31.97
CA PRO A 148 13.68 -16.20 32.98
C PRO A 148 14.33 -14.82 33.04
N GLY A 149 14.68 -14.37 34.25
CA GLY A 149 15.39 -13.09 34.44
C GLY A 149 15.30 -12.57 35.87
N ARG A 150 16.42 -12.08 36.38
CA ARG A 150 16.51 -11.49 37.74
C ARG A 150 15.77 -10.16 37.83
N THR A 151 15.83 -9.36 36.76
CA THR A 151 15.18 -8.05 36.69
C THR A 151 14.00 -8.07 35.72
N LYS A 152 13.07 -7.11 35.90
CA LYS A 152 11.94 -6.90 34.98
C LYS A 152 12.42 -6.69 33.54
N ALA A 153 13.46 -5.87 33.34
CA ALA A 153 14.01 -5.59 32.02
C ALA A 153 14.55 -6.84 31.30
N MET A 154 15.18 -7.77 32.04
CA MET A 154 15.62 -9.04 31.46
C MET A 154 14.44 -9.90 31.01
N ARG A 155 13.40 -10.02 31.85
CA ARG A 155 12.18 -10.78 31.52
C ARG A 155 11.47 -10.19 30.30
N GLU A 156 11.35 -8.86 30.24
CA GLU A 156 10.79 -8.16 29.08
C GLU A 156 11.64 -8.34 27.81
N SER A 157 12.96 -8.41 27.94
CA SER A 157 13.85 -8.70 26.81
C SER A 157 13.64 -10.11 26.24
N MET A 158 13.48 -11.10 27.13
CA MET A 158 13.15 -12.47 26.75
C MET A 158 11.77 -12.55 26.10
N GLN A 159 10.77 -11.86 26.67
CA GLN A 159 9.43 -11.76 26.08
C GLN A 159 9.48 -11.14 24.68
N ARG A 160 10.20 -10.04 24.48
CA ARG A 160 10.36 -9.40 23.15
C ARG A 160 10.97 -10.37 22.13
N SER A 161 11.99 -11.13 22.54
CA SER A 161 12.64 -12.11 21.68
C SER A 161 11.70 -13.26 21.32
N PHE A 162 10.96 -13.80 22.29
CA PHE A 162 9.95 -14.82 22.07
C PHE A 162 8.85 -14.37 21.11
N VAL A 163 8.34 -13.15 21.30
CA VAL A 163 7.27 -12.59 20.46
C VAL A 163 7.75 -12.35 19.02
N LEU A 164 9.03 -11.98 18.83
CA LEU A 164 9.65 -11.89 17.50
C LEU A 164 9.82 -13.26 16.85
N ASP A 165 10.30 -14.26 17.59
CA ASP A 165 10.42 -15.64 17.10
C ASP A 165 9.07 -16.19 16.66
N LEU A 166 8.04 -15.99 17.48
CA LEU A 166 6.67 -16.42 17.15
C LEU A 166 6.15 -15.74 15.88
N LYS A 167 6.37 -14.43 15.72
CA LYS A 167 6.02 -13.70 14.48
C LYS A 167 6.69 -14.34 13.27
N LEU A 168 7.99 -14.65 13.35
CA LEU A 168 8.76 -15.24 12.25
C LEU A 168 8.23 -16.62 11.89
N ARG A 169 8.00 -17.50 12.87
CA ARG A 169 7.40 -18.82 12.65
C ARG A 169 6.03 -18.73 11.99
N CYS A 170 5.13 -17.90 12.53
CA CYS A 170 3.81 -17.73 11.95
C CYS A 170 3.86 -17.23 10.50
N ARG A 171 4.81 -16.33 10.19
CA ARG A 171 5.04 -15.86 8.82
C ARG A 171 5.52 -16.98 7.91
N THR A 172 6.54 -17.74 8.33
CA THR A 172 7.08 -18.85 7.55
C THR A 172 6.02 -19.91 7.28
N GLU A 173 5.24 -20.32 8.28
CA GLU A 173 4.16 -21.29 8.10
C GLU A 173 3.07 -20.78 7.14
N TYR A 174 2.72 -19.50 7.23
CA TYR A 174 1.76 -18.88 6.33
C TYR A 174 2.27 -18.78 4.88
N GLU A 175 3.55 -18.51 4.68
CA GLU A 175 4.17 -18.49 3.35
C GLU A 175 4.26 -19.93 2.79
N ASN A 176 4.59 -20.91 3.62
CA ASN A 176 4.64 -22.33 3.23
C ASN A 176 3.25 -22.89 2.87
N SER A 177 2.20 -22.47 3.56
CA SER A 177 0.83 -22.93 3.26
C SER A 177 0.34 -22.45 1.88
N LYS A 178 0.87 -21.33 1.37
CA LYS A 178 0.59 -20.86 0.00
C LYS A 178 1.31 -21.66 -1.08
N ILE A 179 2.48 -22.19 -0.77
CA ILE A 179 3.26 -23.03 -1.70
C ILE A 179 2.62 -24.43 -1.80
N THR A 180 1.94 -24.87 -0.74
CA THR A 180 1.37 -26.21 -0.63
C THR A 180 -0.10 -26.32 -1.00
N THR A 181 -0.77 -25.23 -1.42
CA THR A 181 -2.05 -25.33 -2.12
C THR A 181 -1.80 -25.67 -3.59
N PRO A 182 -2.04 -26.91 -4.04
CA PRO A 182 -2.16 -27.17 -5.45
C PRO A 182 -3.45 -26.48 -5.92
N GLU A 183 -3.44 -25.94 -7.13
CA GLU A 183 -4.66 -25.61 -7.89
C GLU A 183 -5.45 -26.90 -8.16
N THR A 184 -6.05 -27.47 -7.12
CA THR A 184 -6.98 -28.58 -7.19
C THR A 184 -8.02 -28.31 -6.13
N TYR A 185 -9.16 -27.76 -6.52
CA TYR A 185 -10.45 -28.44 -6.52
C TYR A 185 -11.54 -27.42 -6.94
N LEU A 186 -12.18 -27.73 -8.08
CA LEU A 186 -13.39 -27.18 -8.70
C LEU A 186 -13.25 -25.92 -9.57
#